data_AF-A0A5J4PRS2-F1
#
_entry.id   AF-A0A5J4PRS2-F1
#
_cell.length_a   1.000
_cell.length_b   1.000
_cell.length_c   1.000
_cell.angle_alpha   90.00
_cell.angle_beta   90.00
_cell.angle_gamma   90.00
#
_symmetry.space_group_name_H-M   'P 1'
#
loop_
_entity.id
_entity.type
_entity.pdbx_description
1 polymer ?
#
loop_
_entity_poly.entity_id
_entity_poly.type
_entity_poly.pdbx_seq_one_letter_code
_entity_poly.pdbx_strand_id
1 'polypeptide(L)' 'MATGGINVDNIPEVIDFGFGDAVIADDLWSKFDIHRDKDYNILIEHFKQLKKITD' A
#
# COMPACT_ATOMS: atom_id res chain seq x y z
N MET A 1 -4.43 4.30 13.82
CA MET A 1 -4.22 3.51 12.60
C MET A 1 -5.53 3.43 11.83
N ALA A 2 -5.56 3.96 10.60
CA ALA A 2 -6.64 3.70 9.65
C ALA A 2 -6.43 2.36 8.96
N THR A 3 -7.49 1.55 8.80
CA THR A 3 -7.41 0.21 8.21
C THR A 3 -8.65 -0.07 7.36
N GLY A 4 -8.52 -0.99 6.40
CA GLY A 4 -9.61 -1.41 5.51
C GLY A 4 -9.71 -0.55 4.26
N GLY A 5 -9.42 -1.15 3.10
CA GLY A 5 -9.54 -0.46 1.80
C GLY A 5 -8.51 0.65 1.54
N ILE A 6 -7.47 0.76 2.35
CA ILE A 6 -6.40 1.76 2.17
C ILE A 6 -5.57 1.42 0.93
N ASN A 7 -5.36 2.41 0.06
CA ASN A 7 -4.59 2.29 -1.18
C ASN A 7 -3.92 3.62 -1.54
N VAL A 8 -3.16 3.59 -2.63
CA VAL A 8 -2.42 4.72 -3.20
C VAL A 8 -3.25 6.01 -3.34
N ASP A 9 -4.54 5.88 -3.66
CA ASP A 9 -5.42 7.00 -3.98
C ASP A 9 -6.00 7.67 -2.72
N ASN A 10 -6.21 6.92 -1.63
CA ASN A 10 -6.86 7.42 -0.42
C ASN A 10 -5.91 7.68 0.77
N ILE A 11 -4.63 7.30 0.66
CA ILE A 11 -3.61 7.64 1.67
C ILE A 11 -3.55 9.14 1.98
N PRO A 12 -3.59 10.08 1.00
CA PRO A 12 -3.60 11.51 1.31
C PRO A 12 -4.79 11.92 2.18
N GLU A 13 -5.97 11.38 1.91
CA GLU A 13 -7.19 11.67 2.67
C GLU A 13 -7.10 11.13 4.11
N VAL A 14 -6.49 9.95 4.27
CA VAL A 14 -6.23 9.35 5.59
C VAL A 14 -5.29 10.23 6.42
N ILE A 15 -4.27 10.82 5.80
CA ILE A 15 -3.36 11.79 6.44
C ILE A 15 -4.14 13.06 6.81
N ASP A 16 -4.95 13.60 5.91
CA ASP A 16 -5.76 14.80 6.14
C ASP A 16 -6.79 14.62 7.27
N PHE A 17 -7.32 13.40 7.45
CA PHE A 17 -8.18 13.06 8.60
C PHE A 17 -7.45 13.02 9.93
N GLY A 18 -6.13 13.19 9.95
CA GLY A 18 -5.30 13.24 11.16
C GLY A 18 -4.95 11.86 11.72
N PHE A 19 -5.07 10.79 10.93
CA PHE A 19 -4.54 9.49 11.32
C PHE A 19 -3.01 9.51 11.24
N GLY A 20 -2.34 9.21 12.36
CA GLY A 20 -0.88 9.15 12.40
C GLY A 20 -0.27 7.95 11.66
N ASP A 21 -1.07 6.94 11.34
CA ASP A 21 -0.61 5.69 10.69
C ASP A 21 -1.74 5.08 9.83
N ALA A 22 -1.37 4.41 8.74
CA ALA A 22 -2.28 3.67 7.87
C ALA A 22 -1.78 2.23 7.64
N VAL A 23 -2.71 1.26 7.62
CA VAL A 23 -2.41 -0.16 7.40
C VAL A 23 -2.83 -0.57 6.00
N ILE A 24 -1.88 -1.10 5.23
CA ILE A 24 -2.07 -1.55 3.85
C ILE A 24 -1.90 -3.07 3.82
N ALA A 25 -2.91 -3.78 3.30
CA ALA A 25 -2.90 -5.23 3.15
C ALA A 25 -3.26 -5.61 1.71
N ASP A 26 -4.55 -5.55 1.36
CA ASP A 26 -5.05 -6.02 0.07
C ASP A 26 -4.43 -5.28 -1.12
N ASP A 27 -4.23 -3.96 -1.01
CA ASP A 27 -3.65 -3.16 -2.10
C ASP A 27 -2.21 -3.57 -2.43
N LEU A 28 -1.43 -3.99 -1.43
CA LEU A 28 -0.07 -4.49 -1.63
C LEU A 28 -0.07 -5.95 -2.13
N TRP A 29 -0.70 -6.86 -1.38
CA TRP A 29 -0.63 -8.28 -1.68
C TRP A 29 -1.38 -8.68 -2.95
N SER A 30 -2.38 -7.90 -3.39
CA SER A 30 -3.07 -8.13 -4.67
C SER A 30 -2.16 -7.97 -5.90
N LYS A 31 -0.96 -7.41 -5.76
CA LYS A 31 0.00 -7.26 -6.86
C LYS A 31 0.86 -8.50 -7.12
N PHE A 32 0.73 -9.55 -6.32
CA PHE A 32 1.57 -10.74 -6.41
C PHE A 32 0.75 -12.02 -6.41
N ASP A 33 1.06 -12.90 -7.36
CA ASP A 33 0.50 -14.24 -7.48
C ASP A 33 1.61 -15.29 -7.35
N ILE A 34 1.58 -16.05 -6.25
CA ILE A 34 2.54 -17.11 -5.93
C ILE A 34 2.68 -18.19 -7.01
N HIS A 35 1.68 -18.36 -7.86
CA HIS A 35 1.67 -19.38 -8.91
C HIS A 35 2.16 -18.85 -10.26
N ARG A 36 2.20 -17.53 -10.45
CA ARG A 36 2.50 -16.89 -11.75
C ARG A 36 3.77 -16.07 -11.73
N ASP A 37 4.02 -15.37 -10.64
CA ASP A 37 5.15 -14.45 -10.53
C ASP A 37 6.42 -15.19 -10.14
N LYS A 38 7.51 -14.86 -10.84
CA LYS A 38 8.83 -15.50 -10.64
C LYS A 38 9.60 -14.90 -9.47
N ASP A 39 9.29 -13.67 -9.12
CA ASP A 39 9.92 -12.92 -8.03
C ASP A 39 8.93 -11.91 -7.44
N TYR A 40 9.31 -11.31 -6.32
CA TYR A 40 8.50 -10.36 -5.56
C TYR A 40 8.87 -8.89 -5.84
N ASN A 41 9.64 -8.61 -6.91
CA ASN A 41 10.09 -7.24 -7.16
C ASN A 41 8.92 -6.27 -7.37
N ILE A 42 7.79 -6.76 -7.91
CA ILE A 42 6.57 -5.96 -8.08
C ILE A 42 5.99 -5.47 -6.73
N LEU A 43 6.07 -6.29 -5.67
CA LEU A 43 5.66 -5.90 -4.33
C LEU A 43 6.58 -4.82 -3.77
N ILE A 44 7.89 -4.95 -3.99
CA ILE A 44 8.89 -4.00 -3.49
C ILE A 44 8.72 -2.63 -4.18
N GLU A 45 8.49 -2.63 -5.50
CA GLU A 45 8.24 -1.38 -6.23
C GLU A 45 6.93 -0.73 -5.80
N HIS A 46 5.85 -1.51 -5.61
CA HIS A 46 4.58 -0.98 -5.08
C HIS A 46 4.75 -0.41 -3.67
N PHE A 47 5.47 -1.10 -2.79
CA PHE A 47 5.76 -0.61 -1.45
C PHE A 47 6.56 0.70 -1.45
N LYS A 48 7.55 0.85 -2.33
CA LYS A 48 8.29 2.12 -2.48
C LYS A 48 7.39 3.26 -2.95
N GLN A 49 6.44 3.00 -3.84
CA GLN A 49 5.46 4.00 -4.28
C GLN A 49 4.57 4.45 -3.12
N LEU A 50 4.03 3.49 -2.35
CA LEU A 50 3.24 3.77 -1.15
C LEU A 50 4.02 4.62 -0.14
N LYS A 51 5.27 4.26 0.14
CA LYS A 51 6.15 5.02 1.04
C LYS A 51 6.43 6.44 0.53
N LYS A 52 6.58 6.63 -0.78
CA LYS A 52 6.83 7.95 -1.37
C LYS A 52 5.63 8.90 -1.23
N ILE A 53 4.41 8.38 -1.12
CA ILE A 53 3.19 9.19 -0.96
C ILE A 53 3.01 9.62 0.50
N THR A 54 3.53 8.82 1.44
CA THR A 54 3.48 9.12 2.87
C THR A 54 4.63 10.02 3.36
N ASP A 55 5.73 10.10 2.60
CA ASP A 55 6.88 10.97 2.86
C ASP A 55 6.64 12.40 2.34
#